data_AF-A0A7J9ZFH0-F1
#
_entry.id   AF-A0A7J9ZFH0-F1
#
_cell.length_a   1.000
_cell.length_b   1.000
_cell.length_c   1.000
_cell.angle_alpha   90.00
_cell.angle_beta   90.00
_cell.angle_gamma   90.00
#
_symmetry.space_group_name_H-M   'P 1'
#
loop_
_entity.id
_entity.type
_entity.pdbx_description
1 polymer ?
#
loop_
_entity_poly.entity_id
_entity_poly.type
_entity_poly.pdbx_seq_one_letter_code
_entity_poly.pdbx_strand_id
1 'polypeptide(L)'
;MSVSDPEARERTEADPRVESMLRRDLACAVIFTCAMWLVLVFVYVNVVTVAPTVALRVVLGVSMITLGAFNTASIIALVRRYRHERDAIYGEDLRNLDLARAARKQVGA
;
A
#
# COMPACT_ATOMS: atom_id res chain seq x y z
N MET A 1 10.59 -42.45 7.47
CA MET A 1 9.23 -41.88 7.63
C MET A 1 9.20 -41.20 8.98
N SER A 2 9.02 -39.91 9.19
CA SER A 2 8.80 -38.73 8.35
C SER A 2 8.89 -37.54 9.32
N VAL A 3 9.57 -36.47 8.91
CA VAL A 3 9.40 -35.08 9.39
C VAL A 3 9.71 -34.78 10.87
N SER A 4 10.84 -34.11 11.08
CA SER A 4 10.94 -33.06 12.10
C SER A 4 12.08 -32.11 11.69
N ASP A 5 11.86 -31.42 10.57
CA ASP A 5 12.67 -30.27 10.17
C ASP A 5 12.44 -29.12 11.17
N PRO A 6 13.47 -28.64 11.89
CA PRO A 6 13.37 -27.43 12.71
C PRO A 6 13.06 -26.19 11.85
N GLU A 7 13.34 -26.24 10.55
CA GLU A 7 13.06 -25.20 9.55
C GLU A 7 11.57 -24.97 9.25
N ALA A 8 10.69 -25.88 9.68
CA ALA A 8 9.24 -25.69 9.56
C ALA A 8 8.67 -24.76 10.64
N ARG A 9 9.37 -24.61 11.78
CA ARG A 9 8.87 -23.82 12.92
C ARG A 9 9.17 -22.32 12.80
N GLU A 10 10.18 -21.93 12.03
CA GLU A 10 10.61 -20.53 11.87
C GLU A 10 9.70 -19.71 10.95
N ARG A 11 8.84 -20.35 10.13
CA ARG A 11 7.93 -19.66 9.20
C ARG A 11 6.73 -18.96 9.85
N THR A 12 6.56 -19.03 11.18
CA THR A 12 5.25 -18.74 11.81
C THR A 12 5.23 -17.54 12.76
N GLU A 13 6.36 -16.96 13.15
CA GLU A 13 6.33 -15.72 13.94
C GLU A 13 6.54 -14.53 13.01
N ALA A 14 5.45 -13.86 12.66
CA ALA A 14 5.47 -12.57 11.98
C ALA A 14 6.26 -11.56 12.83
N ASP A 15 7.57 -11.45 12.60
CA ASP A 15 8.44 -10.57 13.36
C ASP A 15 7.90 -9.12 13.26
N PRO A 16 7.53 -8.48 14.38
CA PRO A 16 6.99 -7.12 14.39
C PRO A 16 7.93 -6.08 13.74
N ARG A 17 9.22 -6.39 13.58
CA ARG A 17 10.17 -5.55 12.83
C ARG A 17 9.90 -5.56 11.34
N VAL A 18 9.64 -6.72 10.74
CA VAL A 18 9.34 -6.86 9.30
C VAL A 18 8.07 -6.11 8.94
N GLU A 19 7.07 -6.20 9.80
CA GLU A 19 5.79 -5.48 9.70
C GLU A 19 5.98 -3.95 9.72
N SER A 20 6.84 -3.44 10.60
CA SER A 20 7.15 -2.01 10.68
C SER A 20 7.89 -1.50 9.44
N MET A 21 8.75 -2.32 8.84
CA MET A 21 9.47 -2.02 7.61
C MET A 21 8.49 -1.98 6.42
N LEU A 22 7.61 -2.98 6.32
CA LEU A 22 6.61 -3.06 5.25
C LEU A 22 5.62 -1.89 5.28
N ARG A 23 5.18 -1.45 6.45
CA ARG A 23 4.33 -0.25 6.58
C ARG A 23 5.01 1.02 6.05
N ARG A 24 6.31 1.17 6.30
CA ARG A 24 7.07 2.33 5.81
C ARG A 24 7.25 2.25 4.30
N ASP A 25 7.54 1.06 3.78
CA ASP A 25 7.64 0.82 2.34
C ASP A 25 6.34 1.16 1.61
N LEU A 26 5.20 0.73 2.17
CA LEU A 26 3.86 1.10 1.65
C LEU A 26 3.61 2.60 1.70
N ALA A 27 4.02 3.29 2.77
CA ALA A 27 3.89 4.75 2.85
C ALA A 27 4.76 5.45 1.79
N CYS A 28 6.00 5.00 1.61
CA CYS A 28 6.88 5.48 0.55
C CYS A 28 6.28 5.24 -0.84
N ALA A 29 5.71 4.06 -1.09
CA ALA A 29 5.07 3.73 -2.35
C ALA A 29 3.89 4.67 -2.66
N VAL A 30 3.04 4.97 -1.68
CA VAL A 30 1.92 5.92 -1.84
C VAL A 30 2.44 7.33 -2.13
N ILE A 31 3.44 7.82 -1.39
CA ILE A 31 4.05 9.13 -1.62
C ILE A 31 4.62 9.20 -3.04
N PHE A 32 5.30 8.13 -3.47
CA PHE A 32 5.90 8.06 -4.79
C PHE A 32 4.85 8.07 -5.91
N THR A 33 3.75 7.33 -5.74
CA THR A 33 2.62 7.37 -6.69
C THR A 33 1.98 8.75 -6.75
N CYS A 34 1.80 9.45 -5.62
CA CYS A 34 1.30 10.83 -5.61
C CYS A 34 2.25 11.79 -6.35
N ALA A 35 3.55 11.69 -6.09
CA ALA A 35 4.57 12.48 -6.78
C ALA A 35 4.57 12.20 -8.29
N MET A 36 4.45 10.94 -8.69
CA MET A 36 4.32 10.54 -10.09
C MET A 36 3.11 11.20 -10.76
N TRP A 37 1.93 11.16 -10.13
CA TRP A 37 0.73 11.82 -10.68
C TRP A 37 0.94 13.33 -10.87
N LEU A 38 1.56 14.01 -9.90
CA LEU A 38 1.92 15.42 -10.03
C LEU A 38 2.82 15.67 -11.25
N VAL A 39 3.86 14.85 -11.43
CA VAL A 39 4.75 14.96 -12.59
C VAL A 39 4.00 14.69 -13.90
N LEU A 40 3.16 13.65 -13.96
CA LEU A 40 2.38 13.33 -15.15
C LEU A 40 1.43 14.47 -15.54
N VAL A 41 0.72 15.05 -14.57
CA VAL A 41 -0.19 16.18 -14.81
C VAL A 41 0.60 17.39 -15.29
N PHE A 42 1.71 17.70 -14.61
CA PHE A 42 2.58 18.80 -14.99
C PHE A 42 3.11 18.64 -16.42
N VAL A 43 3.63 17.47 -16.76
CA VAL A 43 4.13 17.18 -18.11
C VAL A 43 3.01 17.29 -19.13
N TYR A 44 1.83 16.73 -18.87
CA TYR A 44 0.70 16.79 -19.79
C TYR A 44 0.26 18.24 -20.07
N VAL A 45 0.14 19.07 -19.03
CA VAL A 45 -0.22 20.50 -19.16
C VAL A 45 0.82 21.25 -19.99
N ASN A 46 2.10 20.96 -19.84
CA ASN A 46 3.14 21.59 -20.66
C ASN A 46 3.08 21.10 -22.12
N VAL A 47 2.99 19.79 -22.34
CA VAL A 47 3.02 19.21 -23.68
C VAL A 47 1.77 19.58 -24.50
N VAL A 48 0.59 19.70 -23.87
CA VAL A 48 -0.65 20.03 -24.59
C VAL A 48 -0.58 21.40 -25.29
N THR A 49 0.24 22.32 -24.80
CA THR A 49 0.43 23.67 -25.37
C THR A 49 1.20 23.64 -26.70
N VAL A 50 2.14 22.70 -26.84
CA VAL A 50 2.99 22.54 -28.03
C VAL A 50 2.47 21.46 -28.98
N ALA A 51 1.55 20.60 -28.52
CA ALA A 51 0.96 19.55 -29.32
C ALA A 51 0.07 20.13 -30.44
N PRO A 52 0.39 19.90 -31.73
CA PRO A 52 -0.22 20.59 -32.88
C PRO A 52 -1.63 20.08 -33.21
N THR A 53 -1.97 18.84 -32.87
CA THR A 53 -3.25 18.23 -33.24
C THR A 53 -4.04 17.77 -32.03
N VAL A 54 -5.37 17.83 -32.13
CA VAL A 54 -6.28 17.34 -31.09
C VAL A 54 -6.08 15.84 -30.84
N ALA A 55 -5.86 15.05 -31.90
CA ALA A 55 -5.61 13.62 -31.79
C ALA A 55 -4.38 13.31 -30.91
N LEU A 56 -3.27 14.04 -31.09
CA LEU A 56 -2.07 13.84 -30.27
C LEU A 56 -2.33 14.17 -28.79
N ARG A 57 -3.08 15.24 -28.51
CA ARG A 57 -3.46 15.62 -27.14
C ARG A 57 -4.28 14.53 -26.47
N VAL A 58 -5.25 13.95 -27.19
CA VAL A 58 -6.08 12.84 -26.70
C VAL A 58 -5.21 11.60 -26.42
N VAL A 59 -4.33 11.22 -27.34
CA VAL A 59 -3.43 10.05 -27.15
C VAL A 59 -2.53 10.24 -25.93
N LEU A 60 -1.94 11.43 -25.76
CA LEU A 60 -1.12 11.76 -24.60
C LEU A 60 -1.91 11.69 -23.29
N GLY A 61 -3.13 12.23 -23.27
CA GLY A 61 -4.00 12.22 -22.10
C GLY A 61 -4.43 10.80 -21.72
N VAL A 62 -4.85 9.99 -22.70
CA VAL A 62 -5.20 8.59 -22.47
C VAL A 62 -3.99 7.80 -21.98
N SER A 63 -2.81 8.01 -22.56
CA SER A 63 -1.58 7.33 -22.14
C SER A 63 -1.19 7.68 -20.71
N MET A 64 -1.27 8.97 -20.36
CA MET A 64 -0.99 9.48 -19.01
C MET A 64 -1.94 8.88 -17.98
N ILE A 65 -3.26 8.88 -18.26
CA ILE A 65 -4.25 8.28 -17.36
C ILE A 65 -4.03 6.78 -17.23
N THR A 66 -3.80 6.08 -18.35
CA THR A 66 -3.59 4.62 -18.36
C THR A 66 -2.38 4.23 -17.54
N LEU A 67 -1.24 4.91 -17.76
CA LEU A 67 -0.01 4.68 -17.00
C LEU A 67 -0.22 4.94 -15.50
N GLY A 68 -0.82 6.09 -15.16
CA GLY A 68 -1.08 6.45 -13.77
C GLY A 68 -2.05 5.49 -13.08
N ALA A 69 -3.10 5.07 -13.77
CA ALA A 69 -4.11 4.14 -13.25
C ALA A 69 -3.51 2.76 -13.01
N PHE A 70 -2.74 2.20 -13.96
CA PHE A 70 -2.08 0.91 -13.77
C PHE A 70 -1.05 0.94 -12.64
N ASN A 71 -0.23 2.00 -12.56
CA ASN A 71 0.71 2.15 -11.45
C ASN A 71 -0.02 2.19 -10.09
N THR A 72 -1.09 2.98 -10.00
CA THR A 72 -1.89 3.10 -8.78
C THR A 72 -2.57 1.77 -8.42
N ALA A 73 -3.10 1.05 -9.41
CA ALA A 73 -3.70 -0.27 -9.22
C ALA A 73 -2.71 -1.29 -8.65
N SER A 74 -1.46 -1.28 -9.11
CA SER A 74 -0.39 -2.13 -8.57
C SER A 74 -0.12 -1.84 -7.10
N ILE A 75 -0.06 -0.55 -6.70
CA ILE A 75 0.12 -0.17 -5.28
C ILE A 75 -1.12 -0.54 -4.45
N ILE A 76 -2.34 -0.34 -4.97
CA ILE A 76 -3.56 -0.77 -4.29
C ILE A 76 -3.57 -2.28 -4.09
N ALA A 77 -3.14 -3.06 -5.07
CA ALA A 77 -3.03 -4.52 -4.95
C ALA A 77 -2.04 -4.91 -3.85
N LEU A 78 -0.90 -4.21 -3.76
CA LEU A 78 0.09 -4.41 -2.70
C LEU A 78 -0.49 -4.09 -1.31
N VAL A 79 -1.16 -2.95 -1.16
CA VAL A 79 -1.82 -2.54 0.09
C VAL A 79 -2.94 -3.50 0.48
N ARG A 80 -3.76 -3.94 -0.48
CA ARG A 80 -4.89 -4.85 -0.25
C ARG A 80 -4.40 -6.21 0.24
N ARG A 81 -3.34 -6.74 -0.39
CA ARG A 81 -2.71 -7.99 0.03
C ARG A 81 -2.20 -7.89 1.47
N TYR A 82 -1.51 -6.81 1.79
CA TYR A 82 -1.02 -6.55 3.13
C TYR A 82 -2.16 -6.45 4.18
N ARG A 83 -3.26 -5.75 3.86
CA ARG A 83 -4.42 -5.68 4.78
C ARG A 83 -5.09 -7.04 4.98
N HIS A 84 -5.25 -7.82 3.91
CA HIS A 84 -5.85 -9.14 3.98
C HIS A 84 -5.00 -10.12 4.82
N GLU A 85 -3.68 -10.04 4.70
CA GLU A 85 -2.74 -10.82 5.54
C GLU A 85 -2.80 -10.37 7.01
N ARG A 86 -3.01 -9.07 7.29
CA ARG A 86 -3.13 -8.56 8.66
C ARG A 86 -4.45 -8.84 9.36
N ASP A 87 -5.58 -8.65 8.68
CA ASP A 87 -6.90 -8.85 9.29
C ASP A 87 -7.13 -10.33 9.66
N ALA A 88 -6.51 -11.25 8.91
CA ALA A 88 -6.52 -12.68 9.20
C ALA A 88 -5.71 -13.07 10.47
N ILE A 89 -4.66 -12.31 10.81
CA ILE A 89 -3.74 -12.64 11.91
C ILE A 89 -4.05 -11.84 13.19
N TYR A 90 -4.44 -10.57 13.08
CA TYR A 90 -4.54 -9.66 14.24
C TYR A 90 -5.98 -9.34 14.70
N GLY A 91 -7.01 -9.95 14.10
CA GLY A 91 -8.41 -9.66 14.43
C GLY A 91 -8.77 -9.90 15.91
N GLU A 92 -8.20 -10.94 16.54
CA GLU A 92 -8.39 -11.27 17.96
C GLU A 92 -7.55 -10.37 18.88
N ASP A 93 -6.26 -10.17 18.57
CA ASP A 93 -5.34 -9.42 19.43
C ASP A 93 -5.63 -7.91 19.45
N LEU A 94 -6.07 -7.33 18.33
CA LEU A 94 -6.45 -5.91 18.27
C LEU A 94 -7.69 -5.60 19.12
N ARG A 95 -8.65 -6.54 19.16
CA ARG A 95 -9.85 -6.46 20.01
C ARG A 95 -9.49 -6.50 21.49
N ASN A 96 -8.53 -7.34 21.88
CA ASN A 96 -8.05 -7.40 23.27
C ASN A 96 -7.26 -6.15 23.68
N LEU A 97 -6.47 -5.56 22.78
CA LEU A 97 -5.78 -4.29 23.04
C LEU A 97 -6.75 -3.11 23.21
N ASP A 98 -7.84 -3.07 22.43
CA ASP A 98 -8.89 -2.06 22.59
C ASP A 98 -9.67 -2.23 23.91
N LEU A 99 -9.98 -3.48 24.30
CA LEU A 99 -10.59 -3.78 25.60
C LEU A 99 -9.66 -3.39 26.76
N ALA A 100 -8.36 -3.66 26.67
CA ALA A 100 -7.38 -3.26 27.68
C ALA A 100 -7.22 -1.72 27.78
N ARG A 101 -7.31 -0.99 26.67
CA ARG A 101 -7.33 0.48 26.67
C ARG A 101 -8.61 1.04 27.27
N ALA A 102 -9.76 0.43 26.97
CA ALA A 102 -11.04 0.80 27.56
C ALA A 102 -11.05 0.58 29.09
N ALA A 103 -10.51 -0.54 29.56
CA ALA A 103 -10.34 -0.83 30.99
C ALA A 103 -9.43 0.20 31.69
N ARG A 104 -8.31 0.59 31.07
CA ARG A 104 -7.43 1.64 31.63
C ARG A 104 -8.09 3.01 31.70
N LYS A 105 -8.96 3.36 30.75
CA LYS A 105 -9.75 4.62 30.81
C LYS A 105 -10.80 4.61 31.91
N GLN A 106 -11.32 3.45 32.30
CA GLN A 106 -12.32 3.32 33.37
C GLN A 106 -11.69 3.29 34.77
N VAL A 107 -10.46 2.77 34.91
CA VAL A 107 -9.74 2.72 36.20
C VAL A 107 -9.03 4.03 36.53
N GLY A 108 -8.81 4.90 35.54
CA GLY A 108 -8.22 6.23 35.71
C GLY A 108 -9.22 7.39 35.84
N ALA A 109 -10.52 7.11 36.03
CA ALA A 109 -11.60 8.09 36.19
C ALA A 109 -12.20 8.03 37.60
#